data_AF-A0A3S1EYT3-F1
#
_entry.id   AF-A0A3S1EYT3-F1
#
_cell.length_a   1.000
_cell.length_b   1.000
_cell.length_c   1.000
_cell.angle_alpha   90.00
_cell.angle_beta   90.00
_cell.angle_gamma   90.00
#
_symmetry.space_group_name_H-M   'P 1'
#
loop_
_entity.id
_entity.type
_entity.pdbx_description
1 polymer ?
#
loop_
_entity_poly.entity_id
_entity_poly.type
_entity_poly.pdbx_seq_one_letter_code
_entity_poly.pdbx_strand_id
1 'polypeptide(L)'
;MTGPLAKTQNAELVARRAEALDALDSVLPFDRRDFLAGVLTDDDVATLRHLAREGIGANSLRALASDLGYLEAWSLAATGFSLPWPAPQALLIKFVAHHLWDFAKRETDPAHGMPADVAATLKSQGLLRSDGPHAPATVRRRLSSWSTLTKWRGLRGNFSAPGLQSAIRLAVRASARPRGRKSKKAVTADILTALLNTCAGDRLVDVRDRALLITAFASGGRRRSEIASLRFEQIVEEEAVPADPKAPDASNKLPCLSIRLGRTKTTQADSDAFVLLVGRPVTVLQSWLERAGITEGAVFRGIDRWGNLETRALTPQAVN
;
A
#
# COMPACT_ATOMS: atom_id res chain seq x y z
N MET A 1 40.49 -9.93 38.91
CA MET A 1 39.46 -8.85 39.00
C MET A 1 38.77 -8.57 37.66
N THR A 2 38.65 -9.54 36.75
CA THR A 2 38.13 -9.35 35.37
C THR A 2 36.64 -9.71 35.19
N GLY A 3 36.01 -10.34 36.19
CA GLY A 3 34.61 -10.79 36.12
C GLY A 3 33.52 -9.70 36.21
N PRO A 4 33.67 -8.62 37.01
CA PRO A 4 32.62 -7.59 37.13
C PRO A 4 32.47 -6.73 35.88
N LEU A 5 33.59 -6.29 35.28
CA LEU A 5 33.59 -5.44 34.08
C LEU A 5 33.00 -6.14 32.84
N ALA A 6 33.30 -7.42 32.64
CA ALA A 6 32.77 -8.20 31.53
C ALA A 6 31.25 -8.43 31.63
N LYS A 7 30.72 -8.56 32.85
CA LYS A 7 29.26 -8.67 33.09
C LYS A 7 28.53 -7.36 32.82
N THR A 8 29.12 -6.23 33.20
CA THR A 8 28.56 -4.90 32.93
C THR A 8 28.54 -4.57 31.43
N GLN A 9 29.61 -4.91 30.70
CA GLN A 9 29.65 -4.74 29.23
C GLN A 9 28.62 -5.62 28.50
N ASN A 10 28.41 -6.86 28.95
CA ASN A 10 27.41 -7.74 28.36
C ASN A 10 25.98 -7.21 28.60
N ALA A 11 25.68 -6.74 29.83
CA ALA A 11 24.39 -6.12 30.13
C ALA A 11 24.13 -4.86 29.29
N GLU A 12 25.16 -4.05 29.03
CA GLU A 12 25.05 -2.86 28.17
C GLU A 12 24.81 -3.23 26.70
N LEU A 13 25.47 -4.29 26.19
CA LEU A 13 25.23 -4.80 24.84
C LEU A 13 23.82 -5.37 24.67
N VAL A 14 23.32 -6.13 25.65
CA VAL A 14 21.95 -6.65 25.66
C VAL A 14 20.94 -5.50 25.70
N ALA A 15 21.19 -4.46 26.49
CA ALA A 15 20.33 -3.27 26.53
C ALA A 15 20.31 -2.52 25.19
N ARG A 16 21.46 -2.33 24.53
CA ARG A 16 21.54 -1.72 23.19
C ARG A 16 20.84 -2.57 22.12
N ARG A 17 20.91 -3.90 22.22
CA ARG A 17 20.17 -4.82 21.33
C ARG A 17 18.67 -4.74 21.56
N ALA A 18 18.22 -4.66 22.80
CA ALA A 18 16.82 -4.44 23.14
C ALA A 18 16.31 -3.11 22.55
N GLU A 19 17.05 -2.01 22.74
CA GLU A 19 16.74 -0.70 22.13
C GLU A 19 16.76 -0.75 20.60
N ALA A 20 17.65 -1.56 20.01
CA ALA A 20 17.64 -1.79 18.58
C ALA A 20 16.38 -2.55 18.13
N LEU A 21 15.96 -3.57 18.87
CA LEU A 21 14.70 -4.28 18.66
C LEU A 21 13.48 -3.37 18.92
N ASP A 22 13.58 -2.29 19.69
CA ASP A 22 12.49 -1.31 19.86
C ASP A 22 12.18 -0.55 18.55
N ALA A 23 13.15 -0.31 17.67
CA ALA A 23 12.79 0.22 16.34
C ALA A 23 12.10 -0.82 15.43
N LEU A 24 11.97 -2.07 15.89
CA LEU A 24 11.12 -3.13 15.34
C LEU A 24 9.79 -3.30 16.10
N ASP A 25 9.41 -2.32 16.94
CA ASP A 25 8.12 -2.23 17.65
C ASP A 25 6.91 -2.54 16.77
N SER A 26 7.05 -2.30 15.47
CA SER A 26 6.03 -2.55 14.47
C SER A 26 6.00 -3.99 13.94
N VAL A 27 6.78 -4.94 14.44
CA VAL A 27 6.83 -6.32 13.88
C VAL A 27 7.00 -7.38 14.97
N LEU A 28 7.74 -7.08 16.04
CA LEU A 28 8.09 -8.06 17.06
C LEU A 28 7.27 -7.88 18.36
N PRO A 29 6.67 -8.96 18.91
CA PRO A 29 5.96 -8.93 20.18
C PRO A 29 6.82 -8.34 21.31
N PHE A 30 6.27 -7.36 22.04
CA PHE A 30 6.95 -6.70 23.16
C PHE A 30 7.40 -7.67 24.27
N ASP A 31 6.68 -8.76 24.46
CA ASP A 31 6.84 -9.73 25.56
C ASP A 31 8.04 -10.68 25.39
N ARG A 32 8.79 -10.60 24.29
CA ARG A 32 9.97 -11.48 24.03
C ARG A 32 11.28 -10.74 23.79
N ARG A 33 11.33 -9.42 24.01
CA ARG A 33 12.50 -8.58 23.64
C ARG A 33 13.75 -8.91 24.42
N ASP A 34 13.65 -8.94 25.73
CA ASP A 34 14.81 -9.17 26.59
C ASP A 34 15.38 -10.57 26.39
N PHE A 35 14.49 -11.53 26.10
CA PHE A 35 14.87 -12.87 25.72
C PHE A 35 15.59 -12.91 24.35
N LEU A 36 15.04 -12.23 23.35
CA LEU A 36 15.64 -12.17 22.01
C LEU A 36 16.96 -11.40 21.99
N ALA A 37 17.08 -10.30 22.74
CA ALA A 37 18.31 -9.51 22.85
C ALA A 37 19.45 -10.29 23.52
N GLY A 38 19.13 -11.26 24.37
CA GLY A 38 20.11 -12.18 24.98
C GLY A 38 20.56 -13.32 24.06
N VAL A 39 19.78 -13.63 23.01
CA VAL A 39 20.05 -14.76 22.09
C VAL A 39 20.61 -14.30 20.74
N LEU A 40 20.18 -13.12 20.27
CA LEU A 40 20.53 -12.59 18.95
C LEU A 40 21.83 -11.78 18.98
N THR A 41 22.60 -11.88 17.89
CA THR A 41 23.73 -11.01 17.62
C THR A 41 23.28 -9.66 17.06
N ASP A 42 24.18 -8.67 17.03
CA ASP A 42 23.88 -7.35 16.44
C ASP A 42 23.55 -7.47 14.94
N ASP A 43 24.20 -8.40 14.24
CA ASP A 43 23.95 -8.69 12.82
C ASP A 43 22.57 -9.32 12.59
N ASP A 44 22.11 -10.18 13.49
CA ASP A 44 20.76 -10.74 13.45
C ASP A 44 19.70 -9.63 13.64
N VAL A 45 19.92 -8.72 14.60
CA VAL A 45 19.02 -7.58 14.85
C VAL A 45 18.98 -6.63 13.64
N ALA A 46 20.13 -6.35 13.02
CA ALA A 46 20.21 -5.56 11.80
C ALA A 46 19.49 -6.23 10.61
N THR A 47 19.66 -7.54 10.47
CA THR A 47 18.98 -8.35 9.44
C THR A 47 17.47 -8.37 9.65
N LEU A 48 17.00 -8.60 10.87
CA LEU A 48 15.56 -8.55 11.20
C LEU A 48 14.97 -7.15 10.97
N ARG A 49 15.73 -6.09 11.24
CA ARG A 49 15.35 -4.70 10.92
C ARG A 49 15.17 -4.50 9.43
N HIS A 50 16.13 -4.99 8.63
CA HIS A 50 16.04 -4.94 7.18
C HIS A 50 14.84 -5.75 6.67
N LEU A 51 14.68 -6.99 7.11
CA LEU A 51 13.58 -7.87 6.70
C LEU A 51 12.19 -7.35 7.12
N ALA A 52 12.07 -6.69 8.27
CA ALA A 52 10.84 -6.04 8.71
C ALA A 52 10.48 -4.84 7.81
N ARG A 53 11.48 -4.01 7.46
CA ARG A 53 11.32 -2.86 6.56
C ARG A 53 10.96 -3.30 5.15
N GLU A 54 11.61 -4.34 4.63
CA GLU A 54 11.31 -4.93 3.32
C GLU A 54 9.99 -5.72 3.33
N GLY A 55 9.64 -6.34 4.46
CA GLY A 55 8.45 -7.16 4.63
C GLY A 55 7.16 -6.35 4.72
N ILE A 56 7.21 -5.13 5.26
CA ILE A 56 6.06 -4.20 5.30
C ILE A 56 6.29 -3.08 4.29
N GLY A 57 5.61 -3.17 3.14
CA GLY A 57 5.72 -2.14 2.10
C GLY A 57 5.45 -0.72 2.63
N ALA A 58 6.24 0.26 2.19
CA ALA A 58 6.24 1.64 2.70
C ALA A 58 4.84 2.31 2.74
N ASN A 59 3.95 1.98 1.80
CA ASN A 59 2.57 2.46 1.80
C ASN A 59 1.74 1.90 2.96
N SER A 60 1.97 0.66 3.36
CA SER A 60 1.33 0.02 4.51
C SER A 60 1.80 0.67 5.82
N LEU A 61 3.10 0.93 5.97
CA LEU A 61 3.64 1.66 7.13
C LEU A 61 3.05 3.07 7.23
N ARG A 62 3.03 3.82 6.11
CA ARG A 62 2.45 5.17 6.08
C ARG A 62 0.96 5.16 6.41
N ALA A 63 0.23 4.15 5.92
CA ALA A 63 -1.19 3.97 6.21
C ALA A 63 -1.46 3.62 7.69
N LEU A 64 -0.61 2.79 8.30
CA LEU A 64 -0.67 2.42 9.72
C LEU A 64 -0.35 3.62 10.62
N ALA A 65 0.70 4.38 10.33
CA ALA A 65 1.07 5.59 11.07
C ALA A 65 -0.06 6.64 11.01
N SER A 66 -0.64 6.85 9.82
CA SER A 66 -1.79 7.74 9.64
C SER A 66 -3.03 7.25 10.40
N ASP A 67 -3.27 5.93 10.46
CA ASP A 67 -4.39 5.38 11.24
C ASP A 67 -4.16 5.50 12.73
N LEU A 68 -2.93 5.27 13.22
CA LEU A 68 -2.57 5.44 14.63
C LEU A 68 -2.76 6.88 15.08
N GLY A 69 -2.23 7.85 14.34
CA GLY A 69 -2.41 9.27 14.67
C GLY A 69 -3.89 9.68 14.71
N TYR A 70 -4.71 9.17 13.79
CA TYR A 70 -6.16 9.39 13.86
C TYR A 70 -6.80 8.75 15.09
N LEU A 71 -6.45 7.49 15.41
CA LEU A 71 -7.04 6.75 16.52
C LEU A 71 -6.69 7.38 17.87
N GLU A 72 -5.45 7.82 18.05
CA GLU A 72 -4.99 8.52 19.26
C GLU A 72 -5.74 9.84 19.45
N ALA A 73 -5.79 10.68 18.42
CA ALA A 73 -6.52 11.94 18.47
C ALA A 73 -8.01 11.73 18.73
N TRP A 74 -8.61 10.70 18.11
CA TRP A 74 -10.02 10.37 18.34
C TRP A 74 -10.26 9.87 19.75
N SER A 75 -9.39 9.01 20.29
CA SER A 75 -9.51 8.54 21.68
C SER A 75 -9.45 9.71 22.64
N LEU A 76 -8.44 10.57 22.50
CA LEU A 76 -8.27 11.74 23.35
C LEU A 76 -9.49 12.67 23.28
N ALA A 77 -9.98 12.97 22.08
CA ALA A 77 -11.16 13.81 21.92
C ALA A 77 -12.44 13.15 22.46
N ALA A 78 -12.62 11.83 22.28
CA ALA A 78 -13.86 11.14 22.62
C ALA A 78 -13.92 10.62 24.07
N THR A 79 -12.79 10.48 24.76
CA THR A 79 -12.73 9.92 26.12
C THR A 79 -11.91 10.77 27.09
N GLY A 80 -11.11 11.73 26.61
CA GLY A 80 -10.13 12.46 27.42
C GLY A 80 -8.84 11.69 27.67
N PHE A 81 -8.71 10.46 27.18
CA PHE A 81 -7.55 9.58 27.43
C PHE A 81 -6.89 9.11 26.13
N SER A 82 -5.58 8.89 26.22
CA SER A 82 -4.78 8.26 25.17
C SER A 82 -5.33 6.88 24.79
N LEU A 83 -5.03 6.44 23.56
CA LEU A 83 -5.51 5.18 23.02
C LEU A 83 -5.07 3.99 23.90
N PRO A 84 -6.00 3.20 24.48
CA PRO A 84 -5.65 2.10 25.36
C PRO A 84 -5.20 0.85 24.59
N TRP A 85 -4.33 0.06 25.23
CA TRP A 85 -3.80 -1.19 24.71
C TRP A 85 -3.91 -2.30 25.75
N PRO A 86 -4.68 -3.38 25.51
CA PRO A 86 -5.61 -3.55 24.39
C PRO A 86 -6.85 -2.67 24.55
N ALA A 87 -7.53 -2.41 23.43
CA ALA A 87 -8.78 -1.66 23.43
C ALA A 87 -9.92 -2.46 24.11
N PRO A 88 -10.64 -1.87 25.07
CA PRO A 88 -11.88 -2.45 25.58
C PRO A 88 -12.91 -2.60 24.45
N GLN A 89 -13.72 -3.66 24.47
CA GLN A 89 -14.74 -3.89 23.45
C GLN A 89 -15.73 -2.71 23.34
N ALA A 90 -16.09 -2.09 24.47
CA ALA A 90 -16.94 -0.91 24.50
C ALA A 90 -16.35 0.26 23.69
N LEU A 91 -15.04 0.47 23.76
CA LEU A 91 -14.37 1.53 23.00
C LEU A 91 -14.36 1.22 21.49
N LEU A 92 -14.20 -0.05 21.10
CA LEU A 92 -14.31 -0.47 19.70
C LEU A 92 -15.72 -0.23 19.15
N ILE A 93 -16.75 -0.49 19.96
CA ILE A 93 -18.15 -0.23 19.58
C ILE A 93 -18.42 1.29 19.51
N LYS A 94 -17.88 2.08 20.46
CA LYS A 94 -17.94 3.56 20.40
C LYS A 94 -17.30 4.09 19.12
N PHE A 95 -16.15 3.54 18.73
CA PHE A 95 -15.51 3.87 17.46
C PHE A 95 -16.43 3.59 16.26
N VAL A 96 -17.11 2.43 16.25
CA VAL A 96 -18.08 2.11 15.19
C VAL A 96 -19.23 3.11 15.17
N ALA A 97 -19.83 3.42 16.32
CA ALA A 97 -20.97 4.35 16.41
C ALA A 97 -20.62 5.78 15.95
N HIS A 98 -19.44 6.29 16.34
CA HIS A 98 -19.00 7.63 15.91
C HIS A 98 -18.76 7.72 14.39
N HIS A 99 -18.47 6.61 13.71
CA HIS A 99 -18.01 6.66 12.32
C HIS A 99 -18.95 6.00 11.32
N LEU A 100 -19.80 5.06 11.74
CA LEU A 100 -20.80 4.38 10.93
C LEU A 100 -22.21 4.69 11.45
N TRP A 101 -22.63 5.94 11.25
CA TRP A 101 -23.95 6.44 11.59
C TRP A 101 -24.72 6.84 10.33
N ASP A 102 -26.01 7.13 10.49
CA ASP A 102 -26.91 7.48 9.39
C ASP A 102 -26.98 9.01 9.24
N PHE A 103 -26.58 9.51 8.08
CA PHE A 103 -26.58 10.94 7.80
C PHE A 103 -27.97 11.57 7.90
N ALA A 104 -28.99 10.92 7.35
CA ALA A 104 -30.36 11.44 7.35
C ALA A 104 -30.92 11.53 8.77
N LYS A 105 -30.61 10.53 9.60
CA LYS A 105 -31.09 10.52 10.98
C LYS A 105 -30.56 11.71 11.79
N ARG A 106 -29.35 12.21 11.48
CA ARG A 106 -28.74 13.34 12.17
C ARG A 106 -29.46 14.68 11.95
N GLU A 107 -30.26 14.80 10.89
CA GLU A 107 -31.13 15.98 10.68
C GLU A 107 -32.19 16.08 11.78
N THR A 108 -32.64 14.95 12.32
CA THR A 108 -33.66 14.88 13.38
C THR A 108 -33.08 14.59 14.77
N ASP A 109 -31.84 14.11 14.83
CA ASP A 109 -31.12 13.79 16.07
C ASP A 109 -29.66 14.28 15.96
N PRO A 110 -29.36 15.52 16.40
CA PRO A 110 -28.02 16.10 16.29
C PRO A 110 -26.92 15.30 17.02
N ALA A 111 -27.29 14.48 18.00
CA ALA A 111 -26.38 13.63 18.76
C ALA A 111 -26.08 12.29 18.06
N HIS A 112 -26.78 11.97 16.96
CA HIS A 112 -26.57 10.73 16.23
C HIS A 112 -25.21 10.69 15.54
N GLY A 113 -24.37 9.76 16.00
CA GLY A 113 -23.02 9.54 15.46
C GLY A 113 -21.93 10.21 16.29
N MET A 114 -20.94 10.80 15.60
CA MET A 114 -19.84 11.50 16.28
C MET A 114 -20.33 12.82 16.90
N PRO A 115 -20.07 13.06 18.20
CA PRO A 115 -20.33 14.35 18.84
C PRO A 115 -19.62 15.51 18.12
N ALA A 116 -20.24 16.70 18.15
CA ALA A 116 -19.78 17.85 17.37
C ALA A 116 -18.42 18.40 17.84
N ASP A 117 -18.17 18.38 19.15
CA ASP A 117 -16.91 18.73 19.80
C ASP A 117 -15.77 17.78 19.39
N VAL A 118 -16.03 16.47 19.35
CA VAL A 118 -15.07 15.46 18.88
C VAL A 118 -14.74 15.70 17.40
N ALA A 119 -15.76 15.95 16.57
CA ALA A 119 -15.57 16.23 15.15
C ALA A 119 -14.80 17.53 14.91
N ALA A 120 -15.12 18.60 15.64
CA ALA A 120 -14.42 19.88 15.57
C ALA A 120 -12.95 19.75 15.96
N THR A 121 -12.66 19.02 17.04
CA THR A 121 -11.29 18.73 17.49
C THR A 121 -10.50 18.02 16.38
N LEU A 122 -11.04 16.93 15.82
CA LEU A 122 -10.37 16.18 14.75
C LEU A 122 -10.20 16.99 13.46
N LYS A 123 -11.12 17.89 13.14
CA LYS A 123 -11.02 18.81 11.99
C LYS A 123 -9.94 19.86 12.21
N SER A 124 -9.86 20.46 13.40
CA SER A 124 -8.84 21.46 13.74
C SER A 124 -7.41 20.91 13.62
N GLN A 125 -7.24 19.62 13.89
CA GLN A 125 -5.96 18.89 13.74
C GLN A 125 -5.72 18.38 12.31
N GLY A 126 -6.63 18.64 11.36
CA GLY A 126 -6.52 18.17 9.98
C GLY A 126 -6.71 16.66 9.78
N LEU A 127 -7.20 15.94 10.79
CA LEU A 127 -7.33 14.48 10.81
C LEU A 127 -8.70 13.99 10.32
N LEU A 128 -9.73 14.85 10.36
CA LEU A 128 -11.06 14.60 9.81
C LEU A 128 -11.38 15.61 8.70
N ARG A 129 -11.71 15.10 7.51
CA ARG A 129 -12.08 15.92 6.34
C ARG A 129 -13.56 15.83 5.95
N SER A 130 -14.26 14.76 6.35
CA SER A 130 -15.64 14.52 5.97
C SER A 130 -16.61 15.04 7.03
N ASP A 131 -17.70 15.65 6.59
CA ASP A 131 -18.80 16.07 7.48
C ASP A 131 -19.78 14.92 7.80
N GLY A 132 -19.82 13.91 6.94
CA GLY A 132 -20.66 12.73 7.12
C GLY A 132 -19.93 11.49 7.66
N PRO A 133 -20.64 10.36 7.78
CA PRO A 133 -20.06 9.10 8.24
C PRO A 133 -18.94 8.61 7.32
N HIS A 134 -18.00 7.88 7.91
CA HIS A 134 -16.92 7.25 7.15
C HIS A 134 -17.45 6.14 6.25
N ALA A 135 -16.73 5.86 5.16
CA ALA A 135 -16.98 4.65 4.41
C ALA A 135 -16.71 3.41 5.30
N PRO A 136 -17.53 2.34 5.21
CA PRO A 136 -17.30 1.10 5.93
C PRO A 136 -15.88 0.53 5.77
N ALA A 137 -15.30 0.68 4.58
CA ALA A 137 -13.92 0.26 4.31
C ALA A 137 -12.89 1.04 5.14
N THR A 138 -13.10 2.34 5.38
CA THR A 138 -12.21 3.18 6.20
C THR A 138 -12.25 2.73 7.66
N VAL A 139 -13.44 2.46 8.20
CA VAL A 139 -13.61 2.01 9.59
C VAL A 139 -12.99 0.63 9.78
N ARG A 140 -13.24 -0.32 8.86
CA ARG A 140 -12.61 -1.65 8.89
C ARG A 140 -11.09 -1.56 8.79
N ARG A 141 -10.56 -0.67 7.93
CA ARG A 141 -9.10 -0.45 7.81
C ARG A 141 -8.52 0.00 9.15
N ARG A 142 -9.09 1.02 9.79
CA ARG A 142 -8.63 1.52 11.09
C ARG A 142 -8.72 0.48 12.19
N LEU A 143 -9.80 -0.30 12.26
CA LEU A 143 -9.92 -1.41 13.21
C LEU A 143 -8.87 -2.50 12.94
N SER A 144 -8.56 -2.79 11.67
CA SER A 144 -7.48 -3.71 11.30
C SER A 144 -6.12 -3.16 11.72
N SER A 145 -5.84 -1.89 11.47
CA SER A 145 -4.61 -1.21 11.89
C SER A 145 -4.45 -1.28 13.41
N TRP A 146 -5.52 -0.99 14.16
CA TRP A 146 -5.51 -1.09 15.62
C TRP A 146 -5.26 -2.52 16.11
N SER A 147 -5.90 -3.52 15.48
CA SER A 147 -5.67 -4.94 15.76
C SER A 147 -4.23 -5.37 15.48
N THR A 148 -3.69 -4.98 14.32
CA THR A 148 -2.30 -5.24 13.94
C THR A 148 -1.33 -4.64 14.95
N LEU A 149 -1.49 -3.35 15.29
CA LEU A 149 -0.64 -2.67 16.27
C LEU A 149 -0.76 -3.30 17.68
N THR A 150 -1.95 -3.78 18.06
CA THR A 150 -2.17 -4.46 19.35
C THR A 150 -1.40 -5.79 19.39
N LYS A 151 -1.43 -6.55 18.30
CA LYS A 151 -0.68 -7.81 18.17
C LYS A 151 0.82 -7.58 18.15
N TRP A 152 1.28 -6.52 17.50
CA TRP A 152 2.69 -6.11 17.53
C TRP A 152 3.15 -5.76 18.95
N ARG A 153 2.23 -5.24 19.79
CA ARG A 153 2.45 -5.06 21.23
C ARG A 153 2.46 -6.35 22.06
N GLY A 154 2.35 -7.54 21.43
CA GLY A 154 2.23 -8.82 22.14
C GLY A 154 0.87 -9.03 22.83
N LEU A 155 -0.09 -8.12 22.62
CA LEU A 155 -1.38 -8.12 23.31
C LEU A 155 -2.47 -8.80 22.48
N ARG A 156 -3.47 -9.36 23.17
CA ARG A 156 -4.69 -9.89 22.55
C ARG A 156 -5.83 -8.89 22.76
N GLY A 157 -6.40 -8.38 21.67
CA GLY A 157 -7.53 -7.45 21.70
C GLY A 157 -8.85 -8.07 21.26
N ASN A 158 -9.96 -7.41 21.58
CA ASN A 158 -11.33 -7.92 21.35
C ASN A 158 -11.90 -7.57 19.95
N PHE A 159 -11.05 -7.51 18.93
CA PHE A 159 -11.42 -7.12 17.57
C PHE A 159 -12.30 -8.16 16.84
N SER A 160 -12.32 -9.40 17.32
CA SER A 160 -13.16 -10.48 16.80
C SER A 160 -14.41 -10.74 17.66
N ALA A 161 -14.68 -9.92 18.67
CA ALA A 161 -15.82 -10.12 19.57
C ALA A 161 -17.16 -10.11 18.79
N PRO A 162 -18.09 -11.05 19.05
CA PRO A 162 -19.36 -11.15 18.33
C PRO A 162 -20.19 -9.85 18.37
N GLY A 163 -20.14 -9.13 19.49
CA GLY A 163 -20.83 -7.84 19.64
C GLY A 163 -20.29 -6.77 18.69
N LEU A 164 -18.97 -6.68 18.51
CA LEU A 164 -18.35 -5.73 17.57
C LEU A 164 -18.71 -6.08 16.13
N GLN A 165 -18.61 -7.35 15.75
CA GLN A 165 -18.95 -7.80 14.39
C GLN A 165 -20.43 -7.55 14.07
N SER A 166 -21.31 -7.75 15.06
CA SER A 166 -22.74 -7.45 14.91
C SER A 166 -23.01 -5.94 14.79
N ALA A 167 -22.35 -5.11 15.59
CA ALA A 167 -22.44 -3.65 15.48
C ALA A 167 -21.99 -3.15 14.09
N ILE A 168 -20.86 -3.65 13.57
CA ILE A 168 -20.39 -3.28 12.22
C ILE A 168 -21.40 -3.71 11.16
N ARG A 169 -21.97 -4.93 11.23
CA ARG A 169 -22.97 -5.40 10.26
C ARG A 169 -24.23 -4.55 10.27
N LEU A 170 -24.76 -4.24 11.45
CA LEU A 170 -25.95 -3.40 11.60
C LEU A 170 -25.70 -1.99 11.09
N ALA A 171 -24.58 -1.37 11.47
CA ALA A 171 -24.21 -0.03 11.03
C ALA A 171 -24.01 0.06 9.50
N VAL A 172 -23.38 -0.96 8.89
CA VAL A 172 -23.23 -1.02 7.42
C VAL A 172 -24.57 -1.21 6.72
N ARG A 173 -25.50 -1.99 7.28
CA ARG A 173 -26.84 -2.18 6.70
C ARG A 173 -27.71 -0.93 6.84
N ALA A 174 -27.60 -0.22 7.97
CA ALA A 174 -28.30 1.03 8.21
C ALA A 174 -27.78 2.17 7.34
N SER A 175 -26.50 2.12 6.93
CA SER A 175 -25.94 3.08 5.99
C SER A 175 -26.54 2.85 4.60
N ALA A 176 -27.41 3.75 4.14
CA ALA A 176 -27.99 3.75 2.78
C ALA A 176 -26.94 4.00 1.67
N ARG A 177 -25.65 3.85 1.94
CA ARG A 177 -24.55 4.17 1.01
C ARG A 177 -24.39 3.05 -0.02
N PRO A 178 -24.71 3.28 -1.30
CA PRO A 178 -24.50 2.27 -2.32
C PRO A 178 -23.01 1.96 -2.48
N ARG A 179 -22.66 0.71 -2.78
CA ARG A 179 -21.28 0.31 -3.07
C ARG A 179 -20.81 1.02 -4.35
N GLY A 180 -20.03 2.07 -4.18
CA GLY A 180 -19.37 2.77 -5.28
C GLY A 180 -18.15 1.99 -5.78
N ARG A 181 -18.07 1.72 -7.08
CA ARG A 181 -16.79 1.38 -7.72
C ARG A 181 -15.92 2.63 -7.77
N LYS A 182 -14.59 2.48 -7.62
CA LYS A 182 -13.65 3.61 -7.73
C LYS A 182 -13.70 4.28 -9.11
N SER A 183 -13.96 3.51 -10.17
CA SER A 183 -14.30 4.04 -11.49
C SER A 183 -15.66 3.50 -11.92
N LYS A 184 -16.49 4.37 -12.51
CA LYS A 184 -17.79 3.99 -13.10
C LYS A 184 -17.63 3.17 -14.39
N LYS A 185 -16.53 3.35 -15.13
CA LYS A 185 -16.25 2.68 -16.41
C LYS A 185 -14.83 2.12 -16.44
N ALA A 186 -14.68 0.90 -16.95
CA ALA A 186 -13.36 0.36 -17.25
C ALA A 186 -12.78 1.09 -18.47
N VAL A 187 -11.45 1.21 -18.54
CA VAL A 187 -10.80 1.59 -19.79
C VAL A 187 -10.90 0.40 -20.72
N THR A 188 -11.62 0.56 -21.83
CA THR A 188 -11.77 -0.42 -22.91
C THR A 188 -10.80 -0.11 -24.05
N ALA A 189 -10.70 -1.01 -25.05
CA ALA A 189 -9.73 -0.86 -26.14
C ALA A 189 -9.96 0.42 -26.98
N ASP A 190 -11.22 0.82 -27.17
CA ASP A 190 -11.61 2.08 -27.82
C ASP A 190 -11.18 3.30 -27.00
N ILE A 191 -11.38 3.28 -25.68
CA ILE A 191 -10.93 4.36 -24.79
C ILE A 191 -9.40 4.43 -24.78
N LEU A 192 -8.70 3.28 -24.72
CA LEU A 192 -7.25 3.24 -24.82
C LEU A 192 -6.78 3.84 -26.14
N THR A 193 -7.43 3.51 -27.25
CA THR A 193 -7.09 4.06 -28.56
C THR A 193 -7.23 5.59 -28.57
N ALA A 194 -8.31 6.12 -28.01
CA ALA A 194 -8.49 7.56 -27.88
C ALA A 194 -7.39 8.23 -27.02
N LEU A 195 -6.99 7.59 -25.91
CA LEU A 195 -5.88 8.08 -25.07
C LEU A 195 -4.54 8.03 -25.80
N LEU A 196 -4.24 6.95 -26.53
CA LEU A 196 -2.98 6.85 -27.27
C LEU A 196 -2.88 7.91 -28.39
N ASN A 197 -4.01 8.33 -28.96
CA ASN A 197 -4.05 9.39 -29.97
C ASN A 197 -3.69 10.78 -29.39
N THR A 198 -3.87 11.02 -28.08
CA THR A 198 -3.41 12.27 -27.46
C THR A 198 -1.90 12.28 -27.25
N CYS A 199 -1.25 11.11 -27.27
CA CYS A 199 0.20 10.90 -27.17
C CYS A 199 0.83 10.56 -28.54
N ALA A 200 0.25 11.06 -29.64
CA ALA A 200 0.74 10.77 -31.00
C ALA A 200 1.99 11.58 -31.41
N GLY A 201 2.40 12.55 -30.60
CA GLY A 201 3.60 13.35 -30.86
C GLY A 201 4.91 12.57 -30.73
N ASP A 202 6.01 13.26 -31.08
CA ASP A 202 7.37 12.71 -31.05
C ASP A 202 8.20 13.25 -29.87
N ARG A 203 7.59 14.05 -28.99
CA ARG A 203 8.29 14.49 -27.77
C ARG A 203 8.53 13.28 -26.87
N LEU A 204 9.60 13.34 -26.09
CA LEU A 204 9.96 12.24 -25.18
C LEU A 204 8.80 11.86 -24.23
N VAL A 205 8.02 12.85 -23.79
CA VAL A 205 6.80 12.65 -22.99
C VAL A 205 5.71 11.88 -23.72
N ASP A 206 5.48 12.17 -25.01
CA ASP A 206 4.44 11.51 -25.81
C ASP A 206 4.80 10.03 -26.03
N VAL A 207 6.08 9.75 -26.32
CA VAL A 207 6.60 8.39 -26.49
C VAL A 207 6.52 7.61 -25.17
N ARG A 208 6.93 8.23 -24.05
CA ARG A 208 6.85 7.62 -22.72
C ARG A 208 5.41 7.27 -22.35
N ASP A 209 4.50 8.22 -22.47
CA ASP A 209 3.11 8.06 -22.01
C ASP A 209 2.39 7.03 -22.88
N ARG A 210 2.67 7.00 -24.18
CA ARG A 210 2.18 5.97 -25.10
C ARG A 210 2.67 4.57 -24.70
N ALA A 211 3.96 4.40 -24.41
CA ALA A 211 4.53 3.15 -23.94
C ALA A 211 3.94 2.73 -22.58
N LEU A 212 3.85 3.67 -21.64
CA LEU A 212 3.28 3.42 -20.32
C LEU A 212 1.83 2.93 -20.40
N LEU A 213 0.97 3.61 -21.15
CA LEU A 213 -0.45 3.27 -21.27
C LEU A 213 -0.65 1.89 -21.92
N ILE A 214 0.04 1.63 -23.04
CA ILE A 214 -0.12 0.37 -23.76
C ILE A 214 0.45 -0.82 -22.97
N THR A 215 1.60 -0.64 -22.31
CA THR A 215 2.19 -1.66 -21.45
C THR A 215 1.28 -1.96 -20.25
N ALA A 216 0.74 -0.94 -19.58
CA ALA A 216 -0.16 -1.10 -18.44
C ALA A 216 -1.45 -1.85 -18.81
N PHE A 217 -2.01 -1.56 -19.99
CA PHE A 217 -3.20 -2.23 -20.49
C PHE A 217 -2.92 -3.69 -20.88
N ALA A 218 -1.89 -3.91 -21.70
CA ALA A 218 -1.55 -5.24 -22.23
C ALA A 218 -1.09 -6.23 -21.15
N SER A 219 -0.47 -5.74 -20.08
CA SER A 219 -0.10 -6.56 -18.91
C SER A 219 -1.28 -6.86 -17.95
N GLY A 220 -2.52 -6.68 -18.40
CA GLY A 220 -3.73 -7.01 -17.63
C GLY A 220 -4.10 -5.96 -16.60
N GLY A 221 -4.00 -4.67 -16.95
CA GLY A 221 -4.47 -3.54 -16.13
C GLY A 221 -3.70 -3.38 -14.82
N ARG A 222 -2.37 -3.30 -14.91
CA ARG A 222 -1.48 -3.20 -13.74
C ARG A 222 -1.76 -1.98 -12.87
N ARG A 223 -1.47 -2.12 -11.57
CA ARG A 223 -1.61 -1.00 -10.63
C ARG A 223 -0.57 0.06 -10.97
N ARG A 224 -0.92 1.33 -10.74
CA ARG A 224 -0.01 2.47 -10.94
C ARG A 224 1.36 2.29 -10.28
N SER A 225 1.38 1.74 -9.07
CA SER A 225 2.64 1.47 -8.36
C SER A 225 3.48 0.38 -9.01
N GLU A 226 2.87 -0.60 -9.66
CA GLU A 226 3.57 -1.70 -10.33
C GLU A 226 4.20 -1.21 -11.64
N ILE A 227 3.50 -0.39 -12.41
CA ILE A 227 4.04 0.21 -13.64
C ILE A 227 5.11 1.25 -13.33
N ALA A 228 4.89 2.11 -12.34
CA ALA A 228 5.86 3.12 -11.94
C ALA A 228 7.17 2.51 -11.42
N SER A 229 7.12 1.32 -10.80
CA SER A 229 8.30 0.61 -10.30
C SER A 229 8.84 -0.44 -11.28
N LEU A 230 8.32 -0.51 -12.51
CA LEU A 230 8.78 -1.50 -13.49
C LEU A 230 10.26 -1.26 -13.79
N ARG A 231 11.06 -2.31 -13.62
CA ARG A 231 12.48 -2.27 -13.93
C ARG A 231 12.83 -2.99 -15.21
N PHE A 232 13.90 -2.55 -15.85
CA PHE A 232 14.43 -3.13 -17.08
C PHE A 232 14.77 -4.61 -16.87
N GLU A 233 15.33 -4.97 -15.72
CA GLU A 233 15.74 -6.34 -15.40
C GLU A 233 14.55 -7.30 -15.22
N GLN A 234 13.32 -6.78 -15.19
CA GLN A 234 12.10 -7.59 -15.17
C GLN A 234 11.58 -7.91 -16.57
N ILE A 235 12.10 -7.24 -17.61
CA ILE A 235 11.70 -7.46 -19.01
C ILE A 235 12.62 -8.53 -19.58
N VAL A 236 12.02 -9.59 -20.12
CA VAL A 236 12.73 -10.68 -20.78
C VAL A 236 12.21 -10.81 -22.20
N GLU A 237 13.13 -10.86 -23.17
CA GLU A 237 12.78 -11.15 -24.55
C GLU A 237 12.40 -12.62 -24.70
N GLU A 238 11.27 -12.85 -25.36
CA GLU A 238 10.72 -14.18 -25.60
C GLU A 238 10.70 -14.45 -27.11
N GLU A 239 10.55 -15.72 -27.48
CA GLU A 239 10.42 -16.09 -28.89
C GLU A 239 9.19 -15.41 -29.51
N ALA A 240 9.36 -14.88 -30.73
CA ALA A 240 8.29 -14.26 -31.47
C ALA A 240 7.15 -15.26 -31.73
N VAL A 241 5.92 -14.84 -31.47
CA VAL A 241 4.74 -15.71 -31.54
C VAL A 241 3.98 -15.51 -32.86
N PRO A 242 3.34 -16.55 -33.41
CA PRO A 242 2.53 -16.40 -34.63
C PRO A 242 1.41 -15.37 -34.46
N ALA A 243 1.17 -14.56 -35.49
CA ALA A 243 0.10 -13.54 -35.45
C ALA A 243 -1.31 -14.16 -35.39
N ASP A 244 -1.48 -15.34 -36.00
CA ASP A 244 -2.68 -16.16 -35.88
C ASP A 244 -2.36 -17.44 -35.09
N PRO A 245 -2.93 -17.63 -33.89
CA PRO A 245 -2.73 -18.85 -33.11
C PRO A 245 -3.17 -20.13 -33.84
N LYS A 246 -4.04 -20.03 -34.85
CA LYS A 246 -4.52 -21.16 -35.64
C LYS A 246 -3.61 -21.49 -36.84
N ALA A 247 -2.64 -20.63 -37.13
CA ALA A 247 -1.68 -20.82 -38.22
C ALA A 247 -0.24 -20.63 -37.69
N PRO A 248 0.27 -21.58 -36.88
CA PRO A 248 1.56 -21.44 -36.21
C PRO A 248 2.76 -21.36 -37.17
N ASP A 249 2.63 -21.93 -38.37
CA ASP A 249 3.67 -21.91 -39.41
C ASP A 249 3.63 -20.65 -40.29
N ALA A 250 2.72 -19.72 -40.02
CA ALA A 250 2.66 -18.48 -40.77
C ALA A 250 3.93 -17.65 -40.56
N SER A 251 4.51 -17.15 -41.66
CA SER A 251 5.73 -16.33 -41.64
C SER A 251 5.58 -15.03 -40.83
N ASN A 252 4.35 -14.56 -40.60
CA ASN A 252 4.10 -13.34 -39.84
C ASN A 252 4.13 -13.63 -38.33
N LYS A 253 5.30 -13.38 -37.71
CA LYS A 253 5.50 -13.48 -36.26
C LYS A 253 5.43 -12.09 -35.61
N LEU A 254 4.88 -12.05 -34.41
CA LEU A 254 4.78 -10.86 -33.56
C LEU A 254 5.86 -10.90 -32.47
N PRO A 255 6.48 -9.75 -32.15
CA PRO A 255 7.46 -9.69 -31.07
C PRO A 255 6.78 -10.00 -29.73
N CYS A 256 7.51 -10.67 -28.84
CA CYS A 256 7.02 -11.14 -27.55
C CYS A 256 7.99 -10.75 -26.44
N LEU A 257 7.47 -10.27 -25.31
CA LEU A 257 8.22 -10.03 -24.09
C LEU A 257 7.47 -10.63 -22.90
N SER A 258 8.20 -11.10 -21.90
CA SER A 258 7.64 -11.37 -20.57
C SER A 258 8.06 -10.29 -19.58
N ILE A 259 7.13 -9.91 -18.69
CA ILE A 259 7.42 -9.06 -17.52
C ILE A 259 7.32 -9.94 -16.28
N ARG A 260 8.46 -10.17 -15.63
CA ARG A 260 8.53 -10.85 -14.34
C ARG A 260 7.86 -10.01 -13.26
N LEU A 261 6.84 -10.55 -12.63
CA LEU A 261 6.14 -9.88 -11.55
C LEU A 261 6.94 -10.08 -10.26
N GLY A 262 7.62 -9.03 -9.80
CA GLY A 262 8.22 -9.03 -8.47
C GLY A 262 7.16 -9.13 -7.36
N ARG A 263 7.60 -9.02 -6.10
CA ARG A 263 6.73 -9.06 -4.91
C ARG A 263 5.60 -8.01 -5.00
N THR A 264 4.40 -8.43 -5.40
CA THR A 264 3.22 -7.57 -5.30
C THR A 264 2.51 -7.84 -3.97
N LYS A 265 1.66 -6.92 -3.51
CA LYS A 265 0.83 -7.12 -2.30
C LYS A 265 0.02 -8.43 -2.32
N THR A 266 -0.20 -9.01 -3.51
CA THR A 266 -1.03 -10.20 -3.75
C THR A 266 -0.24 -11.42 -4.25
N THR A 267 1.09 -11.34 -4.41
CA THR A 267 1.92 -12.46 -4.88
C THR A 267 3.17 -12.59 -4.00
N GLN A 268 3.44 -13.80 -3.49
CA GLN A 268 4.68 -14.09 -2.77
C GLN A 268 5.86 -14.09 -3.75
N ALA A 269 7.06 -13.76 -3.28
CA ALA A 269 8.27 -13.64 -4.10
C ALA A 269 8.70 -14.96 -4.78
N ASP A 270 8.13 -16.09 -4.34
CA ASP A 270 8.41 -17.45 -4.84
C ASP A 270 7.49 -17.87 -6.01
N SER A 271 6.59 -16.99 -6.46
CA SER A 271 5.89 -17.21 -7.73
C SER A 271 6.73 -16.62 -8.85
N ASP A 272 7.23 -17.47 -9.75
CA ASP A 272 7.77 -17.13 -11.07
C ASP A 272 6.68 -16.55 -12.00
N ALA A 273 5.80 -15.72 -11.44
CA ALA A 273 4.66 -15.16 -12.11
C ALA A 273 5.14 -14.12 -13.11
N PHE A 274 4.81 -14.32 -14.37
CA PHE A 274 5.08 -13.37 -15.44
C PHE A 274 3.78 -13.03 -16.17
N VAL A 275 3.83 -11.95 -16.95
CA VAL A 275 2.80 -11.59 -17.91
C VAL A 275 3.44 -11.43 -19.28
N LEU A 276 2.75 -11.87 -20.32
CA LEU A 276 3.22 -11.74 -21.71
C LEU A 276 2.68 -10.46 -22.34
N LEU A 277 3.55 -9.80 -23.10
CA LEU A 277 3.24 -8.73 -24.03
C LEU A 277 3.50 -9.24 -25.44
N VAL A 278 2.55 -9.05 -26.35
CA VAL A 278 2.65 -9.54 -27.73
C VAL A 278 2.29 -8.43 -28.72
N GLY A 279 3.12 -8.25 -29.74
CA GLY A 279 2.86 -7.35 -30.87
C GLY A 279 3.05 -5.87 -30.51
N ARG A 280 2.07 -5.03 -30.85
CA ARG A 280 2.17 -3.56 -30.72
C ARG A 280 2.66 -3.05 -29.35
N PRO A 281 2.22 -3.58 -28.19
CA PRO A 281 2.74 -3.17 -26.88
C PRO A 281 4.26 -3.36 -26.75
N VAL A 282 4.81 -4.44 -27.33
CA VAL A 282 6.25 -4.72 -27.32
C VAL A 282 6.99 -3.69 -28.16
N THR A 283 6.54 -3.44 -29.39
CA THR A 283 7.17 -2.47 -30.30
C THR A 283 7.20 -1.06 -29.71
N VAL A 284 6.09 -0.63 -29.08
CA VAL A 284 6.02 0.70 -28.47
C VAL A 284 6.92 0.78 -27.23
N LEU A 285 6.99 -0.29 -26.42
CA LEU A 285 7.87 -0.34 -25.25
C LEU A 285 9.35 -0.32 -25.66
N GLN A 286 9.75 -1.11 -26.65
CA GLN A 286 11.12 -1.13 -27.18
C GLN A 286 11.52 0.23 -27.75
N SER A 287 10.64 0.86 -28.54
CA SER A 287 10.87 2.22 -29.07
C SER A 287 11.08 3.25 -27.95
N TRP A 288 10.37 3.13 -26.83
CA TRP A 288 10.61 3.95 -25.65
C TRP A 288 11.98 3.67 -25.03
N LEU A 289 12.32 2.40 -24.77
CA LEU A 289 13.59 2.02 -24.16
C LEU A 289 14.79 2.51 -24.99
N GLU A 290 14.72 2.36 -26.31
CA GLU A 290 15.74 2.83 -27.24
C GLU A 290 15.86 4.35 -27.22
N ARG A 291 14.74 5.07 -27.38
CA ARG A 291 14.75 6.55 -27.43
C ARG A 291 15.16 7.19 -26.10
N ALA A 292 14.89 6.51 -24.99
CA ALA A 292 15.27 6.96 -23.66
C ALA A 292 16.67 6.47 -23.23
N GLY A 293 17.33 5.60 -24.01
CA GLY A 293 18.63 5.02 -23.68
C GLY A 293 18.61 4.19 -22.39
N ILE A 294 17.51 3.46 -22.14
CA ILE A 294 17.34 2.70 -20.89
C ILE A 294 17.81 1.26 -21.10
N THR A 295 18.93 0.94 -20.47
CA THR A 295 19.52 -0.42 -20.44
C THR A 295 19.53 -1.04 -19.04
N GLU A 296 19.15 -0.28 -18.01
CA GLU A 296 19.08 -0.74 -16.63
C GLU A 296 18.15 0.13 -15.77
N GLY A 297 17.76 -0.39 -14.60
CA GLY A 297 16.99 0.34 -13.61
C GLY A 297 15.54 0.62 -14.04
N ALA A 298 15.03 1.81 -13.70
CA ALA A 298 13.62 2.14 -13.91
C ALA A 298 13.29 2.34 -15.40
N VAL A 299 12.24 1.66 -15.87
CA VAL A 299 11.74 1.75 -17.25
C VAL A 299 11.06 3.07 -17.50
N PHE A 300 10.21 3.53 -16.59
CA PHE A 300 9.54 4.83 -16.71
C PHE A 300 10.18 5.82 -15.74
N ARG A 301 10.80 6.87 -16.30
CA ARG A 301 11.50 7.91 -15.54
C ARG A 301 10.80 9.26 -15.68
N GLY A 302 11.06 10.14 -14.72
CA GLY A 302 10.61 11.53 -14.78
C GLY A 302 11.15 12.24 -16.03
N ILE A 303 10.41 13.23 -16.52
CA ILE A 303 10.89 14.12 -17.57
C ILE A 303 10.71 15.54 -17.02
N ASP A 304 11.79 16.33 -17.05
CA ASP A 304 11.77 17.70 -16.55
C ASP A 304 11.00 18.64 -17.49
N ARG A 305 10.83 19.90 -17.08
CA ARG A 305 10.11 20.91 -17.87
C ARG A 305 10.80 21.29 -19.19
N TRP A 306 12.08 20.91 -19.36
CA TRP A 306 12.89 21.17 -20.53
C TRP A 306 12.95 19.95 -21.47
N GLY A 307 12.32 18.83 -21.09
CA GLY A 307 12.24 17.62 -21.90
C GLY A 307 13.35 16.60 -21.62
N ASN A 308 14.19 16.81 -20.60
CA ASN A 308 15.26 15.88 -20.27
C ASN A 308 14.77 14.74 -19.38
N LEU A 309 15.32 13.55 -19.60
CA LEU A 309 15.03 12.37 -18.80
C LEU A 309 15.72 12.48 -17.43
N GLU A 310 14.95 12.34 -16.36
CA GLU A 310 15.49 12.26 -15.00
C GLU A 310 16.06 10.86 -14.74
N THR A 311 16.98 10.74 -13.79
CA THR A 311 17.53 9.43 -13.35
C THR A 311 16.55 8.65 -12.49
N ARG A 312 15.61 9.33 -11.83
CA ARG A 312 14.66 8.71 -10.90
C ARG A 312 13.47 8.08 -11.62
N ALA A 313 12.99 6.98 -11.03
CA ALA A 313 11.73 6.35 -11.43
C ALA A 313 10.55 7.33 -11.32
N LEU A 314 9.55 7.12 -12.16
CA LEU A 314 8.28 7.82 -12.05
C LEU A 314 7.63 7.50 -10.70
N THR A 315 6.97 8.48 -10.08
CA THR A 315 6.19 8.20 -8.86
C THR A 315 4.84 7.58 -9.24
N PRO A 316 4.25 6.70 -8.41
CA PRO A 316 2.91 6.16 -8.67
C PRO A 316 1.82 7.24 -8.81
N GLN A 317 2.04 8.43 -8.27
CA GLN A 317 1.14 9.58 -8.36
C GLN A 317 1.26 10.32 -9.69
N ALA A 318 2.40 10.24 -10.37
CA ALA A 318 2.60 10.81 -11.70
C ALA A 318 1.94 9.95 -12.80
N VAL A 319 1.64 8.68 -12.51
CA VAL A 319 0.75 7.85 -13.33
C VAL A 319 -0.69 8.21 -12.97
N ASN A 320 -1.49 8.74 -13.89
CA ASN A 320 -2.90 9.09 -13.65
C ASN A 320 -3.86 8.24 -14.49
#